data_AF-A0A090JN35-F1
#
_entry.id   AF-A0A090JN35-F1
#
_cell.length_a   1.000
_cell.length_b   1.000
_cell.length_c   1.000
_cell.angle_alpha   90.00
_cell.angle_beta   90.00
_cell.angle_gamma   90.00
#
_symmetry.space_group_name_H-M   'P 1'
#
loop_
_entity.id
_entity.type
_entity.pdbx_description
1 polymer ?
#
loop_
_entity_poly.entity_id
_entity_poly.type
_entity_poly.pdbx_seq_one_letter_code
_entity_poly.pdbx_strand_id
1 'polypeptide(L)' 'MKVRYIGETDPIYMIKNKIYDVISTEKGWYRIVDEEGEDYLYAPEMFEIVED' A
#
# COMPACT_ATOMS: atom_id res chain seq x y z
N MET A 1 1.90 -2.30 -10.26
CA MET A 1 0.59 -2.41 -9.59
C MET A 1 0.66 -3.38 -8.40
N LYS A 2 1.81 -3.99 -8.06
CA LYS A 2 2.02 -4.64 -6.74
C LYS A 2 3.15 -4.01 -5.96
N VAL A 3 2.88 -3.69 -4.70
CA VAL A 3 3.84 -2.99 -3.82
C VAL A 3 3.96 -3.69 -2.48
N ARG A 4 5.16 -3.70 -1.89
CA ARG A 4 5.43 -4.23 -0.56
C ARG A 4 5.57 -3.09 0.43
N TYR A 5 4.80 -3.13 1.51
CA TYR A 5 4.89 -2.12 2.57
C TYR A 5 6.17 -2.30 3.40
N ILE A 6 6.95 -1.22 3.56
CA ILE A 6 8.25 -1.22 4.26
C ILE A 6 8.22 -0.56 5.65
N GLY A 7 7.10 0.06 6.03
CA GLY A 7 6.91 0.67 7.34
C GLY A 7 6.75 -0.33 8.49
N GLU A 8 6.41 0.18 9.67
CA GLU A 8 6.10 -0.67 10.84
C GLU A 8 4.70 -1.26 10.73
N THR A 9 4.55 -2.50 11.20
CA THR A 9 3.25 -3.18 11.23
C THR A 9 2.29 -2.44 12.16
N ASP A 10 1.13 -2.08 11.61
CA ASP A 10 -0.05 -1.66 12.34
C ASP A 10 -1.21 -2.58 11.90
N PRO A 11 -1.84 -3.33 12.83
CA PRO A 11 -2.92 -4.26 12.50
C PRO A 11 -4.19 -3.64 11.93
N ILE A 12 -4.35 -2.32 12.04
CA ILE A 12 -5.47 -1.56 11.50
C ILE A 12 -5.10 -1.02 10.12
N TYR A 13 -3.87 -0.54 9.97
CA TYR A 13 -3.43 0.14 8.75
C TYR A 13 -2.71 -0.80 7.77
N MET A 14 -1.44 -1.10 8.00
CA MET A 14 -0.62 -1.91 7.08
C MET A 14 0.37 -2.82 7.79
N ILE A 15 0.57 -4.00 7.22
CA ILE A 15 1.43 -5.05 7.75
C ILE A 15 2.79 -5.01 7.04
N LYS A 16 3.87 -4.88 7.81
CA LYS A 16 5.23 -4.88 7.29
C LYS A 16 5.50 -6.11 6.42
N ASN A 17 6.12 -5.90 5.27
CA ASN A 17 6.43 -6.91 4.25
C ASN A 17 5.24 -7.55 3.53
N LYS A 18 3.99 -7.18 3.84
CA LYS A 18 2.83 -7.64 3.07
C LYS A 18 2.82 -6.96 1.70
N ILE A 19 2.39 -7.71 0.68
CA ILE A 19 2.21 -7.22 -0.68
C ILE A 19 0.77 -6.76 -0.81
N TYR A 20 0.60 -5.57 -1.36
CA TYR A 20 -0.67 -4.92 -1.63
C TYR A 20 -0.82 -4.65 -3.13
N ASP A 21 -2.05 -4.73 -3.61
CA ASP A 21 -2.42 -4.32 -4.95
C ASP A 21 -2.69 -2.82 -4.98
N VAL A 22 -2.08 -2.12 -5.94
CA VAL A 22 -2.35 -0.72 -6.25
C VAL A 22 -3.51 -0.68 -7.23
N ILE A 23 -4.67 -0.22 -6.77
CA ILE A 23 -5.91 -0.12 -7.56
C ILE A 23 -5.78 0.99 -8.61
N SER A 24 -5.26 2.14 -8.18
CA SER A 24 -5.06 3.31 -9.03
C SER A 24 -3.89 4.14 -8.50
N THR A 25 -3.37 5.02 -9.34
CA THR A 25 -2.45 6.09 -8.91
C THR A 25 -3.13 7.42 -9.09
N GLU A 26 -3.30 8.18 -8.00
CA GLU A 26 -4.01 9.44 -7.99
C GLU A 26 -3.12 10.54 -7.41
N LYS A 27 -2.85 11.58 -8.21
CA LYS A 27 -1.94 12.67 -7.83
C LYS A 27 -0.57 12.17 -7.34
N GLY A 28 -0.11 11.05 -7.88
CA GLY A 28 1.16 10.41 -7.50
C GLY A 28 1.10 9.51 -6.26
N TRP A 29 -0.08 9.32 -5.65
CA TRP A 29 -0.28 8.44 -4.49
C TRP A 29 -0.96 7.13 -4.92
N TYR A 30 -0.70 6.06 -4.18
CA TYR A 30 -1.28 4.74 -4.46
C TYR A 30 -2.61 4.58 -3.75
N ARG A 31 -3.67 4.23 -4.49
CA ARG A 31 -4.93 3.77 -3.89
C ARG A 31 -4.84 2.29 -3.61
N ILE A 32 -4.94 1.90 -2.34
CA ILE A 32 -4.74 0.53 -1.87
C ILE A 32 -5.85 0.19 -0.86
N VAL A 33 -6.35 -1.05 -0.89
CA VAL A 33 -7.21 -1.60 0.19
C VAL A 33 -6.32 -2.08 1.32
N ASP A 34 -6.57 -1.56 2.53
CA ASP A 34 -5.75 -1.82 3.71
C ASP A 34 -6.34 -2.94 4.60
N GLU A 35 -5.87 -3.07 5.85
CA GLU A 35 -6.38 -4.13 6.74
C GLU A 35 -7.82 -3.89 7.25
N GLU A 36 -8.35 -2.66 7.16
CA GLU A 36 -9.75 -2.36 7.47
C GLU A 36 -10.69 -2.77 6.31
N GLY A 37 -10.13 -3.08 5.13
CA GLY A 37 -10.89 -3.39 3.93
C GLY A 37 -11.43 -2.16 3.20
N GLU A 38 -10.97 -0.97 3.59
CA GLU A 38 -11.27 0.30 2.95
C GLU A 38 -10.12 0.74 2.04
N ASP A 39 -10.43 1.50 0.98
CA ASP A 39 -9.41 2.04 0.09
C ASP A 39 -9.00 3.47 0.47
N TYR A 40 -7.70 3.68 0.62
CA TYR A 40 -7.11 4.99 0.92
C TYR A 40 -5.93 5.31 0.02
N LEU A 41 -5.49 6.57 0.04
CA LEU A 41 -4.29 7.02 -0.66
C LEU A 41 -3.07 6.91 0.26
N TYR A 42 -2.06 6.21 -0.23
CA TYR A 42 -0.80 5.97 0.46
C TYR A 42 0.34 6.57 -0.34
N ALA A 43 1.28 7.21 0.37
CA ALA A 43 2.45 7.80 -0.23
C ALA A 43 3.41 6.69 -0.76
N PRO A 44 3.91 6.80 -2.01
CA PRO A 44 4.73 5.75 -2.63
C PRO A 44 5.99 5.37 -1.85
N GLU A 45 6.57 6.32 -1.10
CA GLU A 45 7.77 6.12 -0.27
C GLU A 45 7.58 5.11 0.86
N MET A 46 6.34 4.75 1.20
CA MET A 46 6.05 3.70 2.18
C MET A 46 6.18 2.29 1.60
N PHE A 47 6.51 2.17 0.32
CA PHE A 47 6.55 0.89 -0.37
C PHE A 47 7.74 0.69 -1.29
N GLU A 48 8.02 -0.59 -1.55
CA GLU A 48 8.87 -1.04 -2.65
C GLU A 48 8.00 -1.67 -3.75
N ILE A 49 8.26 -1.35 -5.00
CA ILE A 49 7.57 -1.97 -6.14
C ILE A 49 8.08 -3.40 -6.30
N VAL A 50 7.16 -4.37 -6.30
CA VAL A 50 7.47 -5.80 -6.47
C VAL A 50 7.21 -6.23 -7.91
N GLU A 51 6.07 -5.81 -8.47
CA GLU A 51 5.66 -6.08 -9.85
C GLU A 51 4.83 -4.90 -10.40
N ASP A 52 4.67 -4.84 -11.73
CA ASP A 52 3.71 -3.94 -12.36
C ASP A 52 2.26 -4.32 -12.07
#